data_AF-A0A917LSA2-F1
#
_entry.id   AF-A0A917LSA2-F1
#
_cell.length_a   1.000
_cell.length_b   1.000
_cell.length_c   1.000
_cell.angle_alpha   90.00
_cell.angle_beta   90.00
_cell.angle_gamma   90.00
#
_symmetry.space_group_name_H-M   'P 1'
#
loop_
_entity.id
_entity.type
_entity.pdbx_description
1 polymer ?
#
loop_
_entity_poly.entity_id
_entity_poly.type
_entity_poly.pdbx_seq_one_letter_code
_entity_poly.pdbx_strand_id
1 'polypeptide(L)'
;MSRPKNSLLVELPLLVWLVLVWGALWGDFGLGNLLFGLLLALLVTWVLYLPAVQLSGRFNPLQFILFAATFVWQVAVASFQVMLVAIVVGPRTRNAVIGVPLRTRSDLLITATGHTMSLIPGSLVVEVDRSTSTVYFHALNVRGPEEAEAFRRAVRRIEAAWIRIMGTREELDALRAEHRAGGTRLSAAIKAPVTAQQQMVADRPAATEQDPARETPGHETPQEDRP
;
A
#
# COMPACT_ATOMS: atom_id res chain seq x y z
N MET A 1 14.73 -35.46 1.14
CA MET A 1 14.64 -33.99 1.24
C MET A 1 15.36 -33.57 2.52
N SER A 2 16.59 -33.07 2.39
CA SER A 2 17.44 -32.72 3.54
C SER A 2 17.05 -31.34 4.04
N ARG A 3 16.53 -31.25 5.27
CA ARG A 3 16.27 -29.96 5.92
C ARG A 3 17.56 -29.15 5.97
N PRO A 4 17.60 -27.90 5.45
CA PRO A 4 18.77 -27.05 5.62
C PRO A 4 19.02 -26.85 7.12
N LYS A 5 20.27 -27.06 7.56
CA LYS A 5 20.68 -27.06 8.99
C LYS A 5 20.46 -25.71 9.70
N ASN A 6 20.02 -24.68 8.97
CA ASN A 6 19.82 -23.31 9.46
C ASN A 6 18.36 -23.05 9.89
N SER A 7 17.44 -24.02 9.70
CA SER A 7 16.00 -23.87 9.98
C SER A 7 15.71 -23.55 11.44
N LEU A 8 16.44 -24.17 12.37
CA LEU A 8 16.19 -24.01 13.80
C LEU A 8 16.45 -22.58 14.29
N LEU A 9 17.47 -21.89 13.80
CA LEU A 9 17.74 -20.51 14.18
C LEU A 9 16.67 -19.53 13.69
N VAL A 10 16.04 -19.84 12.55
CA VAL A 10 14.91 -19.07 12.01
C VAL A 10 13.61 -19.38 12.76
N GLU A 11 13.46 -20.62 13.23
CA GLU A 11 12.31 -21.09 14.01
C GLU A 11 12.39 -20.67 15.49
N LEU A 12 13.59 -20.43 16.04
CA LEU A 12 13.80 -20.08 17.45
C LEU A 12 12.96 -18.86 17.89
N PRO A 13 12.94 -17.73 17.17
CA PRO A 13 12.09 -16.60 17.53
C PRO A 13 10.60 -16.97 17.57
N LEU A 14 10.14 -17.79 16.62
CA LEU A 14 8.75 -18.26 16.57
C LEU A 14 8.43 -19.19 17.74
N LEU A 15 9.32 -20.12 18.08
CA LEU A 15 9.16 -21.03 19.21
C LEU A 15 9.15 -20.27 20.54
N VAL A 16 10.11 -19.37 20.74
CA VAL A 16 10.15 -18.50 21.93
C VAL A 16 8.87 -17.69 22.04
N TRP A 17 8.42 -17.08 20.93
CA TRP A 17 7.17 -16.35 20.90
C TRP A 17 5.96 -17.22 21.26
N LEU A 18 5.86 -18.42 20.71
CA LEU A 18 4.75 -19.33 20.97
C LEU A 18 4.71 -19.80 22.44
N VAL A 19 5.87 -20.06 23.05
CA VAL A 19 5.98 -20.38 24.48
C VAL A 19 5.59 -19.18 25.36
N LEU A 20 5.98 -17.96 24.98
CA LEU A 20 5.58 -16.75 25.69
C LEU A 20 4.07 -16.52 25.61
N VAL A 21 3.48 -16.68 24.42
CA VAL A 21 2.02 -16.61 24.22
C VAL A 21 1.31 -17.69 25.03
N TRP A 22 1.85 -18.91 25.07
CA TRP A 22 1.32 -19.99 25.91
C TRP A 22 1.32 -19.62 27.40
N GLY A 23 2.45 -19.13 27.93
CA GLY A 23 2.52 -18.68 29.31
C GLY A 23 1.55 -17.54 29.61
N ALA A 24 1.46 -16.55 28.71
CA ALA A 24 0.54 -15.43 28.83
C ALA A 24 -0.94 -15.85 28.77
N LEU A 25 -1.27 -16.87 27.96
CA LEU A 25 -2.63 -17.41 27.85
C LEU A 25 -3.13 -17.99 29.18
N TRP A 26 -2.26 -18.69 29.90
CA TRP A 26 -2.58 -19.29 31.20
C TRP A 26 -2.29 -18.37 32.38
N GLY A 27 -1.60 -17.24 32.16
CA GLY A 27 -1.13 -16.35 33.21
C GLY A 27 -0.06 -16.96 34.13
N ASP A 28 0.55 -18.09 33.71
CA ASP A 28 1.52 -18.85 34.49
C ASP A 28 2.83 -19.03 33.71
N PHE A 29 3.92 -18.51 34.27
CA PHE A 29 5.27 -18.61 33.72
C PHE A 29 6.14 -19.62 34.50
N GLY A 30 5.52 -20.54 35.25
CA GLY A 30 6.19 -21.64 35.91
C GLY A 30 6.95 -22.53 34.93
N LEU A 31 8.12 -23.04 35.35
CA LEU A 31 9.02 -23.82 34.49
C LEU A 31 8.33 -25.04 33.85
N GLY A 32 7.48 -25.74 34.60
CA GLY A 32 6.72 -26.89 34.09
C GLY A 32 5.74 -26.51 32.98
N ASN A 33 5.01 -25.40 33.14
CA ASN A 33 4.09 -24.89 32.14
C ASN A 33 4.82 -24.45 30.87
N LEU A 34 5.95 -23.75 31.01
CA LEU A 34 6.75 -23.32 29.87
C LEU A 34 7.39 -24.48 29.11
N LEU A 35 7.82 -25.55 29.80
CA LEU A 35 8.31 -26.77 29.14
C LEU A 35 7.20 -27.47 28.36
N PHE A 36 5.99 -27.54 28.91
CA PHE A 36 4.83 -28.06 28.19
C PHE A 36 4.49 -27.19 26.97
N GLY A 37 4.51 -25.87 27.14
CA GLY A 37 4.35 -24.90 26.06
C GLY A 37 5.40 -25.07 24.96
N LEU A 38 6.66 -25.37 25.32
CA LEU A 38 7.72 -25.63 24.35
C LEU A 38 7.48 -26.93 23.58
N LEU A 39 7.07 -27.99 24.27
CA LEU A 39 6.73 -29.26 23.63
C LEU A 39 5.55 -29.10 22.67
N LEU A 40 4.52 -28.35 23.08
CA LEU A 40 3.39 -28.00 22.24
C LEU A 40 3.81 -27.12 21.06
N ALA A 41 4.69 -26.15 21.28
CA ALA A 41 5.21 -25.28 20.23
C ALA A 41 5.95 -26.07 19.15
N LEU A 42 6.82 -27.01 19.55
CA LEU A 42 7.51 -27.93 18.65
C LEU A 42 6.53 -28.85 17.91
N LEU A 43 5.50 -29.36 18.59
CA LEU A 43 4.47 -30.18 17.96
C LEU A 43 3.71 -29.38 16.90
N VAL A 44 3.31 -28.14 17.23
CA VAL A 44 2.59 -27.25 16.31
C VAL A 44 3.45 -26.89 15.11
N THR A 45 4.70 -26.50 15.28
CA THR A 45 5.59 -26.17 14.14
C THR A 45 5.93 -27.40 13.29
N TRP A 46 5.93 -28.59 13.90
CA TRP A 46 6.13 -29.85 13.18
C TRP A 46 4.91 -30.25 12.34
N VAL A 47 3.70 -30.14 12.90
CA VAL A 47 2.44 -30.50 12.23
C VAL A 47 2.02 -29.43 11.23
N LEU A 48 2.07 -28.16 11.63
CA LEU A 48 1.72 -26.99 10.81
C LEU A 48 3.00 -26.39 10.22
N TYR A 49 3.54 -27.04 9.19
CA TYR A 49 4.70 -26.52 8.49
C TYR A 49 4.39 -25.15 7.88
N LEU A 50 4.89 -24.09 8.53
CA LEU A 50 4.81 -22.73 8.02
C LEU A 50 6.03 -22.50 7.12
N PRO A 51 5.87 -22.31 5.80
CA PRO A 51 7.00 -21.95 4.94
C PRO A 51 7.63 -20.66 5.49
N ALA A 52 8.95 -20.68 5.65
CA ALA A 52 9.67 -19.56 6.25
C ALA A 52 9.32 -18.26 5.54
N VAL A 53 8.79 -17.30 6.29
CA VAL A 53 8.53 -15.96 5.75
C VAL A 53 9.87 -15.40 5.29
N GLN A 54 9.93 -14.95 4.03
CA GLN A 54 11.12 -14.31 3.48
C GLN A 54 11.32 -12.95 4.13
N LEU A 55 11.92 -12.95 5.32
CA LEU A 55 12.39 -11.72 5.95
C LEU A 55 13.64 -11.27 5.20
N SER A 56 13.73 -9.97 4.95
CA SER A 56 14.91 -9.34 4.37
C SER A 56 16.20 -9.52 5.21
N GLY A 57 16.11 -10.07 6.43
CA GLY A 57 17.21 -10.10 7.40
C GLY A 57 17.55 -8.73 7.98
N ARG A 58 16.76 -7.69 7.67
CA ARG A 58 16.92 -6.34 8.18
C ARG A 58 15.70 -5.95 9.00
N PHE A 59 15.94 -5.41 10.19
CA PHE A 59 14.91 -4.78 10.99
C PHE A 59 15.52 -3.55 11.67
N ASN A 60 14.93 -2.38 11.44
CA ASN A 60 15.35 -1.12 12.04
C ASN A 60 14.35 -0.73 13.16
N PRO A 61 14.66 -1.02 14.44
CA PRO A 61 13.74 -0.77 15.54
C PRO A 61 13.44 0.72 15.74
N LEU A 62 14.41 1.60 15.48
CA LEU A 62 14.21 3.05 15.61
C LEU A 62 13.14 3.54 14.61
N GLN A 63 13.27 3.15 13.34
CA GLN A 63 12.28 3.49 12.31
C GLN A 63 10.91 2.90 12.63
N PHE A 64 10.87 1.70 13.21
CA PHE A 64 9.62 1.08 13.65
C PHE A 64 8.95 1.88 14.76
N ILE A 65 9.68 2.31 15.79
CA ILE A 65 9.14 3.11 16.89
C ILE A 65 8.62 4.46 16.40
N LEU A 66 9.41 5.16 15.56
CA LEU A 66 8.99 6.42 14.93
C LEU A 66 7.69 6.25 14.13
N PHE A 67 7.64 5.21 13.31
CA PHE A 67 6.46 4.88 12.53
C PHE A 67 5.27 4.54 13.42
N ALA A 68 5.45 3.69 14.44
CA ALA A 68 4.41 3.30 15.39
C ALA A 68 3.79 4.51 16.10
N ALA A 69 4.62 5.45 16.57
CA ALA A 69 4.14 6.69 17.19
C ALA A 69 3.28 7.52 16.20
N THR A 70 3.78 7.71 14.97
CA THR A 70 3.01 8.43 13.94
C THR A 70 1.76 7.69 13.48
N PHE A 71 1.77 6.36 13.51
CA PHE A 71 0.63 5.51 13.16
C PHE A 71 -0.48 5.66 14.19
N VAL A 72 -0.19 5.60 15.49
CA VAL A 72 -1.19 5.82 16.55
C VAL A 72 -1.85 7.18 16.40
N TRP A 73 -1.07 8.22 16.11
CA TRP A 73 -1.60 9.55 15.82
C TRP A 73 -2.51 9.55 14.57
N GLN A 74 -2.09 8.91 13.49
CA GLN A 74 -2.90 8.79 12.27
C GLN A 74 -4.23 8.08 12.52
N VAL A 75 -4.22 6.99 13.30
CA VAL A 75 -5.44 6.26 13.67
C VAL A 75 -6.39 7.17 14.46
N ALA A 76 -5.90 7.90 15.46
CA ALA A 76 -6.71 8.82 16.24
C ALA A 76 -7.33 9.93 15.36
N VAL A 77 -6.52 10.60 14.54
CA VAL A 77 -6.97 11.68 13.65
C VAL A 77 -7.96 11.15 12.61
N ALA A 78 -7.68 10.03 11.96
CA ALA A 78 -8.55 9.44 10.96
C ALA A 78 -9.87 8.94 11.56
N SER A 79 -9.86 8.41 12.79
CA SER A 79 -11.09 8.05 13.51
C SER A 79 -11.99 9.26 13.71
N PHE A 80 -11.41 10.40 14.11
CA PHE A 80 -12.14 11.66 14.28
C PHE A 80 -12.66 12.19 12.93
N GLN A 81 -11.87 12.09 11.86
CA GLN A 81 -12.31 12.48 10.51
C GLN A 81 -13.49 11.63 10.03
N VAL A 82 -13.45 10.31 10.22
CA VAL A 82 -14.56 9.41 9.87
C VAL A 82 -15.81 9.74 10.70
N MET A 83 -15.66 10.02 12.00
CA MET A 83 -16.76 10.49 12.84
C MET A 83 -17.39 11.78 12.28
N LEU A 84 -16.57 12.77 11.92
CA LEU A 84 -17.07 14.02 11.33
C LEU A 84 -17.78 13.78 9.99
N VAL A 85 -17.23 12.93 9.12
CA VAL A 85 -17.87 12.56 7.85
C VAL A 85 -19.22 11.90 8.11
N ALA A 86 -19.30 11.00 9.09
CA ALA A 86 -20.54 10.32 9.46
C ALA A 86 -21.62 11.32 9.94
N ILE A 87 -21.23 12.35 10.71
CA ILE A 87 -22.17 13.37 11.21
C ILE A 87 -22.56 14.38 10.13
N VAL A 88 -21.59 14.91 9.37
CA VAL A 88 -21.80 16.04 8.46
C VAL A 88 -22.31 15.60 7.09
N VAL A 89 -21.74 14.53 6.54
CA VAL A 89 -22.06 14.05 5.18
C VAL A 89 -23.16 12.99 5.23
N GLY A 90 -23.12 12.12 6.24
CA GLY A 90 -24.10 11.06 6.44
C GLY A 90 -24.21 10.12 5.22
N PRO A 91 -25.43 9.70 4.82
CA PRO A 91 -25.64 8.73 3.74
C PRO A 91 -25.16 9.16 2.36
N ARG A 92 -24.82 10.45 2.16
CA ARG A 92 -24.37 11.00 0.87
C ARG A 92 -22.89 10.78 0.58
N THR A 93 -22.23 9.93 1.36
CA THR A 93 -20.80 9.66 1.21
C THR A 93 -20.52 8.95 -0.11
N ARG A 94 -19.59 9.50 -0.90
CA ARG A 94 -19.14 8.89 -2.15
C ARG A 94 -17.92 8.02 -1.90
N ASN A 95 -18.00 6.74 -2.23
CA ASN A 95 -16.88 5.82 -2.08
C ASN A 95 -16.24 5.53 -3.43
N ALA A 96 -14.96 5.19 -3.42
CA ALA A 96 -14.23 4.84 -4.63
C ALA A 96 -13.36 3.61 -4.40
N VAL A 97 -13.22 2.77 -5.42
CA VAL A 97 -12.21 1.70 -5.44
C VAL A 97 -10.95 2.25 -6.10
N ILE A 98 -9.84 2.23 -5.39
CA ILE A 98 -8.57 2.79 -5.83
C ILE A 98 -7.51 1.69 -5.84
N GLY A 99 -7.05 1.32 -7.03
CA GLY A 99 -5.87 0.47 -7.21
C GLY A 99 -4.58 1.27 -6.96
N VAL A 100 -3.71 0.72 -6.11
CA VAL A 100 -2.40 1.30 -5.80
C VAL A 100 -1.31 0.26 -6.09
N PRO A 101 -0.53 0.44 -7.17
CA PRO A 101 0.65 -0.38 -7.40
C PRO A 101 1.73 -0.02 -6.38
N LEU A 102 2.20 -1.03 -5.66
CA LEU A 102 3.28 -0.94 -4.68
C LEU A 102 4.64 -1.13 -5.38
N ARG A 103 5.68 -0.54 -4.82
CA ARG A 103 7.10 -0.70 -5.19
C ARG A 103 7.63 -2.07 -4.80
N THR A 104 7.19 -2.59 -3.65
CA THR A 104 7.65 -3.88 -3.12
C THR A 104 6.95 -5.07 -3.79
N ARG A 105 7.69 -6.17 -3.92
CA ARG A 105 7.18 -7.49 -4.32
C ARG A 105 7.14 -8.49 -3.17
N SER A 106 7.50 -8.06 -1.97
CA SER A 106 7.48 -8.91 -0.78
C SER A 106 6.05 -9.03 -0.26
N ASP A 107 5.51 -10.26 -0.24
CA ASP A 107 4.19 -10.56 0.32
C ASP A 107 4.03 -10.01 1.75
N LEU A 108 5.10 -10.03 2.54
CA LEU A 108 5.12 -9.50 3.90
C LEU A 108 4.92 -7.99 3.93
N LEU A 109 5.62 -7.24 3.07
CA LEU A 109 5.49 -5.78 3.02
C LEU A 109 4.17 -5.33 2.40
N ILE A 110 3.67 -6.06 1.40
CA ILE A 110 2.34 -5.84 0.82
C ILE A 110 1.28 -6.02 1.91
N THR A 111 1.36 -7.13 2.65
CA THR A 111 0.43 -7.45 3.75
C THR A 111 0.52 -6.41 4.87
N ALA A 112 1.73 -6.04 5.31
CA ALA A 112 1.93 -5.06 6.37
C ALA A 112 1.37 -3.67 5.97
N THR A 113 1.56 -3.27 4.72
CA THR A 113 1.02 -2.02 4.17
C THR A 113 -0.51 -2.04 4.14
N GLY A 114 -1.10 -3.12 3.59
CA GLY A 114 -2.56 -3.28 3.53
C GLY A 114 -3.21 -3.33 4.92
N HIS A 115 -2.60 -4.03 5.87
CA HIS A 115 -3.09 -4.14 7.23
C HIS A 115 -3.01 -2.79 7.95
N THR A 116 -1.90 -2.07 7.82
CA THR A 116 -1.76 -0.71 8.38
C THR A 116 -2.83 0.22 7.82
N MET A 117 -3.08 0.19 6.50
CA MET A 117 -4.11 1.01 5.87
C MET A 117 -5.53 0.64 6.29
N SER A 118 -5.78 -0.64 6.58
CA SER A 118 -7.08 -1.09 7.10
C SER A 118 -7.29 -0.68 8.57
N LEU A 119 -6.21 -0.52 9.34
CA LEU A 119 -6.27 -0.04 10.71
C LEU A 119 -6.43 1.49 10.82
N ILE A 120 -6.05 2.24 9.78
CA ILE A 120 -6.30 3.68 9.71
C ILE A 120 -7.70 3.89 9.11
N PRO A 121 -8.69 4.39 9.88
CA PRO A 121 -10.05 4.52 9.39
C PRO A 121 -10.16 5.36 8.12
N GLY A 122 -11.13 5.00 7.26
CA GLY A 122 -11.38 5.70 5.99
C GLY A 122 -11.00 4.90 4.74
N SER A 123 -10.44 3.69 4.91
CA SER A 123 -10.33 2.73 3.80
C SER A 123 -10.29 1.27 4.27
N LEU A 124 -10.56 0.35 3.34
CA LEU A 124 -10.46 -1.09 3.55
C LEU A 124 -9.84 -1.75 2.30
N VAL A 125 -8.96 -2.74 2.50
CA VAL A 125 -8.46 -3.57 1.40
C VAL A 125 -9.59 -4.47 0.87
N VAL A 126 -9.85 -4.38 -0.43
CA VAL A 126 -10.82 -5.25 -1.13
C VAL A 126 -10.12 -6.44 -1.76
N GLU A 127 -9.01 -6.19 -2.43
CA GLU A 127 -8.29 -7.21 -3.19
C GLU A 127 -6.79 -6.88 -3.26
N VAL A 128 -5.97 -7.92 -3.40
CA VAL A 128 -4.53 -7.81 -3.62
C VAL A 128 -4.17 -8.64 -4.84
N ASP A 129 -3.78 -7.99 -5.92
CA ASP A 129 -3.17 -8.65 -7.07
C ASP A 129 -1.65 -8.76 -6.83
N ARG A 130 -1.21 -9.98 -6.53
CA ARG A 130 0.20 -10.29 -6.26
C ARG A 130 1.06 -10.24 -7.52
N SER A 131 0.50 -10.45 -8.71
CA SER A 131 1.27 -10.49 -9.96
C SER A 131 1.78 -9.09 -10.34
N THR A 132 0.98 -8.06 -10.05
CA THR A 132 1.31 -6.66 -10.31
C THR A 132 1.71 -5.88 -9.05
N SER A 133 1.72 -6.53 -7.87
CA SER A 133 1.86 -5.86 -6.56
C SER A 133 0.84 -4.72 -6.35
N THR A 134 -0.38 -4.88 -6.87
CA THR A 134 -1.43 -3.86 -6.77
C THR A 134 -2.39 -4.20 -5.64
N VAL A 135 -2.59 -3.25 -4.73
CA VAL A 135 -3.61 -3.35 -3.67
C VAL A 135 -4.79 -2.46 -4.02
N TYR A 136 -5.98 -3.03 -4.03
CA TYR A 136 -7.23 -2.33 -4.27
C TYR A 136 -7.88 -1.97 -2.94
N PHE A 137 -8.10 -0.68 -2.74
CA PHE A 137 -8.73 -0.15 -1.54
C PHE A 137 -10.11 0.39 -1.86
N HIS A 138 -11.08 0.08 -1.01
CA HIS A 138 -12.32 0.82 -0.90
C HIS A 138 -12.09 2.03 0.00
N ALA A 139 -12.02 3.22 -0.58
CA ALA A 139 -11.79 4.47 0.14
C ALA A 139 -13.10 5.22 0.39
N LEU A 140 -13.25 5.74 1.60
CA LEU A 140 -14.42 6.48 2.08
C LEU A 140 -14.35 7.95 1.63
N ASN A 141 -15.48 8.51 1.21
CA ASN A 141 -15.65 9.94 0.93
C ASN A 141 -14.65 10.53 -0.09
N VAL A 142 -14.35 9.82 -1.18
CA VAL A 142 -13.48 10.32 -2.25
C VAL A 142 -14.32 11.06 -3.29
N ARG A 143 -14.05 12.35 -3.48
CA ARG A 143 -14.87 13.29 -4.27
C ARG A 143 -14.31 13.62 -5.64
N GLY A 144 -13.07 13.22 -5.93
CA GLY A 144 -12.43 13.52 -7.22
C GLY A 144 -11.06 12.88 -7.41
N PRO A 145 -10.45 13.11 -8.58
CA PRO A 145 -9.16 12.54 -8.94
C PRO A 145 -8.02 12.98 -8.01
N GLU A 146 -8.03 14.24 -7.54
CA GLU A 146 -7.00 14.76 -6.63
C GLU A 146 -6.99 14.05 -5.27
N GLU A 147 -8.17 13.79 -4.71
CA GLU A 147 -8.31 13.04 -3.46
C GLU A 147 -7.89 11.57 -3.64
N ALA A 148 -8.22 10.98 -4.78
CA ALA A 148 -7.76 9.63 -5.12
C ALA A 148 -6.23 9.57 -5.23
N GLU A 149 -5.58 10.59 -5.78
CA GLU A 149 -4.13 10.69 -5.79
C GLU A 149 -3.53 10.93 -4.40
N ALA A 150 -4.19 11.75 -3.56
CA ALA A 150 -3.77 11.95 -2.18
C ALA A 150 -3.79 10.63 -1.39
N PHE A 151 -4.83 9.82 -1.61
CA PHE A 151 -4.92 8.47 -1.07
C PHE A 151 -3.78 7.57 -1.57
N ARG A 152 -3.51 7.53 -2.88
CA ARG A 152 -2.35 6.79 -3.44
C ARG A 152 -1.03 7.22 -2.81
N ARG A 153 -0.82 8.53 -2.60
CA ARG A 153 0.36 9.06 -1.91
C ARG A 153 0.43 8.61 -0.45
N ALA A 154 -0.69 8.55 0.26
CA ALA A 154 -0.75 8.07 1.64
C ALA A 154 -0.34 6.59 1.74
N VAL A 155 -0.91 5.71 0.90
CA VAL A 155 -0.53 4.30 0.81
C VAL A 155 0.96 4.15 0.53
N ARG A 156 1.49 4.88 -0.46
CA ARG A 156 2.92 4.87 -0.81
C ARG A 156 3.85 5.40 0.30
N ARG A 157 3.37 6.24 1.22
CA ARG A 157 4.16 6.69 2.38
C ARG A 157 4.26 5.59 3.43
N ILE A 158 3.17 4.85 3.66
CA ILE A 158 3.15 3.71 4.59
C ILE A 158 4.01 2.58 4.06
N GLU A 159 3.89 2.28 2.78
CA GLU A 159 4.79 1.35 2.12
C GLU A 159 6.26 1.75 2.31
N ALA A 160 6.60 3.02 2.05
CA ALA A 160 7.96 3.53 2.24
C ALA A 160 8.43 3.42 3.70
N ALA A 161 7.53 3.54 4.69
CA ALA A 161 7.87 3.32 6.09
C ALA A 161 8.21 1.86 6.35
N TRP A 162 7.39 0.92 5.85
CA TRP A 162 7.68 -0.51 5.94
C TRP A 162 8.98 -0.92 5.24
N ILE A 163 9.24 -0.35 4.05
CA ILE A 163 10.53 -0.52 3.36
C ILE A 163 11.67 0.00 4.22
N ARG A 164 11.54 1.14 4.92
CA ARG A 164 12.58 1.64 5.84
C ARG A 164 12.76 0.77 7.09
N ILE A 165 11.70 0.15 7.58
CA ILE A 165 11.74 -0.70 8.77
C ILE A 165 12.40 -2.04 8.44
N MET A 166 11.91 -2.75 7.42
CA MET A 166 12.26 -4.16 7.20
C MET A 166 12.38 -4.57 5.73
N GLY A 167 12.33 -3.64 4.78
CA GLY A 167 12.63 -3.93 3.37
C GLY A 167 14.10 -4.24 3.10
N THR A 168 14.34 -4.85 1.93
CA THR A 168 15.69 -5.20 1.45
C THR A 168 16.57 -3.97 1.22
N ARG A 169 17.88 -4.18 1.16
CA ARG A 169 18.83 -3.10 0.86
C ARG A 169 18.55 -2.51 -0.52
N GLU A 170 18.25 -3.37 -1.50
CA GLU A 170 17.87 -2.99 -2.86
C GLU A 170 16.60 -2.12 -2.87
N GLU A 171 15.53 -2.55 -2.18
CA GLU A 171 14.30 -1.76 -2.06
C GLU A 171 14.52 -0.41 -1.37
N LEU A 172 15.36 -0.38 -0.32
CA LEU A 172 15.68 0.84 0.40
C LEU A 172 16.50 1.82 -0.44
N ASP A 173 17.45 1.32 -1.22
CA ASP A 173 18.29 2.14 -2.08
C ASP A 173 17.52 2.66 -3.29
N ALA A 174 16.61 1.85 -3.86
CA ALA A 174 15.65 2.29 -4.87
C ALA A 174 14.74 3.41 -4.33
N LEU A 175 14.18 3.25 -3.12
CA LEU A 175 13.36 4.27 -2.46
C LEU A 175 14.15 5.58 -2.23
N ARG A 176 15.41 5.49 -1.82
CA ARG A 176 16.29 6.66 -1.64
C ARG A 176 16.63 7.34 -2.96
N ALA A 177 16.81 6.58 -4.04
CA ALA A 177 17.07 7.11 -5.38
C ALA A 177 15.85 7.87 -5.91
N GLU A 178 14.64 7.34 -5.73
CA GLU A 178 13.38 8.01 -6.08
C GLU A 178 13.25 9.35 -5.33
N HIS A 179 13.53 9.35 -4.02
CA HIS A 179 13.45 10.56 -3.21
C HIS A 179 14.47 11.64 -3.64
N ARG A 180 15.69 11.22 -3.99
CA ARG A 180 16.72 12.11 -4.56
C ARG A 180 16.27 12.69 -5.90
N ALA A 181 15.78 11.85 -6.81
CA ALA A 181 15.30 12.30 -8.12
C ALA A 181 14.11 13.27 -8.02
N GLY A 182 13.18 13.02 -7.10
CA GLY A 182 12.07 13.93 -6.80
C GLY A 182 12.55 15.30 -6.28
N GLY A 183 13.52 15.30 -5.37
CA GLY A 183 14.14 16.53 -4.86
C GLY A 183 14.87 17.32 -5.94
N THR A 184 15.58 16.65 -6.85
CA THR A 184 16.25 17.29 -8.00
C THR A 184 15.24 17.92 -8.95
N ARG A 185 14.14 17.24 -9.28
CA ARG A 185 13.08 17.80 -10.14
C ARG A 185 12.42 19.03 -9.52
N LEU A 186 12.10 18.98 -8.22
CA LEU A 186 11.53 20.12 -7.50
C LEU A 186 12.50 21.30 -7.44
N SER A 187 13.78 21.05 -7.16
CA SER A 187 14.81 22.10 -7.15
C SER A 187 15.00 22.73 -8.54
N ALA A 188 14.97 21.94 -9.60
CA ALA A 188 15.03 22.44 -10.98
C ALA A 188 13.78 23.28 -11.34
N ALA A 189 12.58 22.86 -10.91
CA ALA A 189 11.35 23.61 -11.13
C ALA A 189 11.32 24.95 -10.37
N ILE A 190 11.86 24.99 -9.14
CA ILE A 190 11.98 26.23 -8.34
C ILE A 190 13.01 27.20 -8.93
N LYS A 191 14.09 26.67 -9.53
CA LYS A 191 15.14 27.48 -10.17
C LYS A 191 14.80 27.95 -11.58
N ALA A 192 13.76 27.39 -12.21
CA ALA A 192 13.35 27.81 -13.54
C ALA A 192 12.81 29.26 -13.48
N PRO A 193 13.30 30.18 -14.34
CA PRO A 193 12.77 31.54 -14.37
C PRO A 193 11.27 31.49 -14.72
N VAL A 194 10.45 32.20 -13.94
CA VAL A 194 8.98 32.26 -14.05
C VAL A 194 8.50 32.53 -15.50
N THR A 195 9.31 33.24 -16.29
CA THR A 195 9.07 33.54 -17.71
C THR A 195 8.95 32.29 -18.60
N ALA A 196 9.64 31.19 -18.30
CA ALA A 196 9.61 29.97 -19.11
C ALA A 196 8.35 29.11 -18.88
N GLN A 197 7.72 29.19 -17.69
CA GLN A 197 6.43 28.55 -17.44
C GLN A 197 5.27 29.26 -18.18
N GLN A 198 5.38 30.58 -18.38
CA GLN A 198 4.38 31.35 -19.12
C GLN A 198 4.40 31.05 -20.63
N GLN A 199 5.58 30.80 -21.20
CA GLN A 199 5.74 30.47 -22.62
C GLN A 199 5.25 29.06 -22.97
N MET A 200 5.33 28.08 -22.06
CA MET A 200 4.86 26.71 -22.32
C MET A 200 3.32 26.58 -22.29
N VAL A 201 2.62 27.51 -21.63
CA VAL A 201 1.14 27.60 -21.64
C VAL A 201 0.65 28.37 -22.88
N ALA A 202 1.41 29.36 -23.35
CA ALA A 202 1.06 30.16 -24.52
C ALA A 202 1.24 29.42 -25.85
N ASP A 203 2.17 28.47 -25.93
CA ASP A 203 2.52 27.74 -27.17
C ASP A 203 1.70 26.45 -27.37
N ARG A 204 0.60 26.27 -26.63
CA ARG A 204 -0.32 25.14 -26.84
C ARG A 204 -1.14 25.46 -28.10
N PRO A 205 -0.94 24.75 -29.24
CA PRO A 205 -1.73 25.02 -30.43
C PRO A 205 -3.19 24.72 -30.13
N ALA A 206 -4.07 25.67 -30.45
CA ALA A 206 -5.51 25.52 -30.33
C ALA A 206 -5.95 24.27 -31.10
N ALA A 207 -6.26 23.21 -30.35
CA ALA A 207 -6.82 22.00 -30.91
C ALA A 207 -8.21 22.34 -31.46
N THR A 208 -8.28 22.33 -32.79
CA THR A 208 -9.43 22.12 -33.66
C THR A 208 -10.78 22.03 -32.93
N GLU A 209 -11.45 23.17 -32.87
CA GLU A 209 -12.88 23.28 -32.64
C GLU A 209 -13.59 22.54 -33.79
N GLN A 210 -14.07 21.32 -33.53
CA GLN A 210 -14.92 20.60 -34.47
C GLN A 210 -16.32 21.25 -34.46
N ASP A 211 -16.57 22.02 -35.52
CA ASP A 211 -17.84 22.66 -35.86
C ASP A 211 -18.91 21.60 -36.21
N PRO A 212 -20.06 21.55 -35.49
CA PRO A 212 -21.12 20.58 -35.73
C PRO A 212 -22.20 21.14 -36.64
N ALA A 213 -21.89 21.66 -37.84
CA ALA A 213 -22.91 21.96 -38.85
C ALA A 213 -22.29 22.28 -40.21
N ARG A 214 -22.55 21.42 -41.22
CA ARG A 214 -22.38 21.53 -42.70
C ARG A 214 -21.70 20.25 -43.19
N GLU A 215 -22.18 19.46 -44.14
CA GLU A 215 -23.12 19.64 -45.24
C GLU A 215 -23.57 18.24 -45.69
N THR A 216 -24.87 18.07 -45.94
CA THR A 216 -25.37 17.04 -46.85
C THR A 216 -25.36 17.63 -48.26
N PRO A 217 -24.81 16.92 -49.25
CA PRO A 217 -25.53 16.79 -50.51
C PRO A 217 -25.57 15.33 -51.00
N GLY A 218 -26.73 14.93 -51.51
CA GLY A 218 -27.02 13.56 -51.93
C GLY A 218 -26.37 13.12 -53.25
N HIS A 219 -26.41 11.81 -53.47
CA HIS A 219 -26.39 11.11 -54.76
C HIS A 219 -26.92 9.68 -54.46
N GLU A 220 -28.15 9.38 -54.84
CA GLU A 220 -28.52 8.58 -56.03
C GLU A 220 -28.79 7.11 -55.69
N THR A 221 -30.05 6.72 -55.86
CA THR A 221 -30.52 5.35 -56.06
C THR A 221 -29.94 4.77 -57.34
N PRO A 222 -29.57 3.48 -57.34
CA PRO A 222 -30.18 2.61 -58.36
C PRO A 222 -30.93 1.43 -57.77
N GLN A 223 -32.16 1.32 -58.26
CA GLN A 223 -33.04 0.17 -58.26
C GLN A 223 -32.39 -0.98 -59.07
N GLU A 224 -32.21 -2.15 -58.46
CA GLU A 224 -31.86 -3.37 -59.19
C GLU A 224 -32.85 -4.50 -58.83
N ASP A 225 -33.44 -5.02 -59.91
CA ASP A 225 -34.56 -5.93 -60.02
C ASP A 225 -34.03 -7.38 -60.15
N ARG A 226 -34.57 -8.29 -59.33
CA ARG A 226 -34.83 -9.73 -59.61
C ARG A 226 -33.65 -10.73 -59.70
N PRO A 227 -33.90 -12.07 -59.74
CA PRO A 227 -35.16 -12.82 -59.81
C PRO A 227 -35.67 -13.49 -58.52
#